data_AF-A0A382RCX9-F1
#
_entry.id   AF-A0A382RCX9-F1
#
_cell.length_a   1.000
_cell.length_b   1.000
_cell.length_c   1.000
_cell.angle_alpha   90.00
_cell.angle_beta   90.00
_cell.angle_gamma   90.00
#
_symmetry.space_group_name_H-M   'P 1'
#
loop_
_entity.id
_entity.type
_entity.pdbx_description
1 polymer ?
#
loop_
_entity_poly.entity_id
_entity_poly.type
_entity_poly.pdbx_seq_one_letter_code
_entity_poly.pdbx_strand_id
1 'polypeptide(L)'
;MTQNFQTSRFVTLSFVAALFLTTSSVMAQEPEGVDQLEDWQQEELVSLMAESRQTVSEPSSGPAPFELGGFASQLGPDGNAYMAYTLTIDPSKISTPTVAMYFSLLDPATIAALSTAENEDSDEAPELLPVFEDYDFVDVVSGGTEPIRISRAFIAPGGEYEAFIAIRGSNGGEEVEDDAVP
;
A
#
# COMPACT_ATOMS: atom_id res chain seq x y z
N MET A 1 21.95 49.50 46.25
CA MET A 1 23.30 49.04 46.66
C MET A 1 23.10 47.82 47.54
N THR A 2 23.57 46.67 47.06
CA THR A 2 23.96 45.47 47.83
C THR A 2 22.88 44.68 48.58
N GLN A 3 22.34 43.62 47.95
CA GLN A 3 21.87 42.43 48.67
C GLN A 3 22.87 41.30 48.40
N ASN A 4 23.53 40.85 49.48
CA ASN A 4 24.46 39.73 49.49
C ASN A 4 23.75 38.44 49.93
N PHE A 5 24.20 37.37 49.30
CA PHE A 5 23.77 35.98 49.35
C PHE A 5 23.90 35.27 50.72
N GLN A 6 23.28 34.08 50.74
CA GLN A 6 23.69 32.81 51.39
C GLN A 6 22.80 32.37 52.57
N THR A 7 22.39 31.11 52.76
CA THR A 7 22.57 29.82 52.05
C THR A 7 21.57 28.84 52.68
N SER A 8 21.03 27.96 51.82
CA SER A 8 20.47 26.62 52.02
C SER A 8 20.49 25.98 53.42
N ARG A 9 19.37 25.34 53.82
CA ARG A 9 19.33 23.89 54.15
C ARG A 9 17.92 23.32 54.41
N PHE A 10 17.69 22.20 53.73
CA PHE A 10 16.64 21.17 53.78
C PHE A 10 15.94 20.89 55.11
N VAL A 11 14.60 20.73 55.08
CA VAL A 11 13.88 19.66 55.81
C VAL A 11 12.68 19.18 54.98
N THR A 12 12.67 17.87 54.79
CA THR A 12 11.75 17.01 54.03
C THR A 12 10.38 16.90 54.68
N LEU A 13 9.30 16.95 53.90
CA LEU A 13 8.00 16.41 54.32
C LEU A 13 7.47 15.47 53.22
N SER A 14 7.57 14.19 53.50
CA SER A 14 7.13 13.09 52.65
C SER A 14 5.60 13.08 52.52
N PHE A 15 5.09 13.22 51.30
CA PHE A 15 3.72 12.85 50.96
C PHE A 15 3.77 11.50 50.25
N VAL A 16 3.35 10.45 50.95
CA VAL A 16 3.14 9.12 50.38
C VAL A 16 1.83 9.17 49.60
N ALA A 17 1.90 9.38 48.28
CA ALA A 17 0.78 9.17 47.38
C ALA A 17 0.74 7.69 47.02
N ALA A 18 -0.29 6.99 47.50
CA ALA A 18 -0.54 5.59 47.17
C ALA A 18 -0.79 5.45 45.66
N LEU A 19 0.18 4.85 44.97
CA LEU A 19 0.11 4.50 43.56
C LEU A 19 -0.82 3.29 43.40
N PHE A 20 -2.11 3.52 43.17
CA PHE A 20 -2.98 2.48 42.62
C PHE A 20 -2.62 2.29 41.15
N LEU A 21 -1.72 1.34 40.88
CA LEU A 21 -1.50 0.78 39.55
C LEU A 21 -2.74 -0.03 39.16
N THR A 22 -3.81 0.65 38.73
CA THR A 22 -4.78 -0.01 37.86
C THR A 22 -4.10 -0.12 36.51
N THR A 23 -3.51 -1.29 36.24
CA THR A 23 -3.17 -1.71 34.89
C THR A 23 -4.44 -1.63 34.07
N SER A 24 -4.64 -0.50 33.41
CA SER A 24 -5.61 -0.40 32.33
C SER A 24 -5.02 -1.28 31.26
N SER A 25 -5.49 -2.52 31.19
CA SER A 25 -5.33 -3.31 29.98
C SER A 25 -5.96 -2.46 28.89
N VAL A 26 -5.12 -1.73 28.15
CA VAL A 26 -5.50 -1.24 26.84
C VAL A 26 -5.70 -2.52 26.04
N MET A 27 -6.91 -3.04 26.08
CA MET A 27 -7.42 -3.88 25.01
C MET A 27 -7.20 -3.01 23.77
N ALA A 28 -6.26 -3.40 22.93
CA ALA A 28 -6.22 -2.93 21.55
C ALA A 28 -7.58 -3.31 20.98
N GLN A 29 -8.52 -2.36 20.99
CA GLN A 29 -9.70 -2.48 20.16
C GLN A 29 -9.16 -2.40 18.75
N GLU A 30 -9.13 -3.55 18.05
CA GLU A 30 -9.04 -3.54 16.60
C GLU A 30 -10.07 -2.51 16.12
N PRO A 31 -9.67 -1.53 15.28
CA PRO A 31 -10.60 -0.51 14.82
C PRO A 31 -11.79 -1.21 14.15
N GLU A 32 -12.99 -1.04 14.71
CA GLU A 32 -14.24 -1.34 14.01
C GLU A 32 -14.22 -0.58 12.68
N GLY A 33 -14.25 -1.31 11.56
CA GLY A 33 -14.29 -0.72 10.22
C GLY A 33 -13.05 -0.91 9.36
N VAL A 34 -12.17 -1.88 9.66
CA VAL A 34 -11.40 -2.50 8.55
C VAL A 34 -12.41 -3.35 7.79
N ASP A 35 -13.00 -2.81 6.73
CA ASP A 35 -13.81 -3.61 5.81
C ASP A 35 -12.91 -4.74 5.32
N GLN A 36 -13.15 -5.94 5.86
CA GLN A 36 -12.50 -7.14 5.35
C GLN A 36 -12.95 -7.27 3.91
N LEU A 37 -11.97 -7.38 3.01
CA LEU A 37 -12.24 -7.59 1.60
C LEU A 37 -13.19 -8.77 1.44
N GLU A 38 -14.19 -8.61 0.57
CA GLU A 38 -15.07 -9.71 0.19
C GLU A 38 -14.23 -10.82 -0.49
N ASP A 39 -14.69 -12.07 -0.43
CA ASP A 39 -13.92 -13.21 -0.96
C ASP A 39 -13.47 -12.99 -2.41
N TRP A 40 -14.37 -12.45 -3.25
CA TRP A 40 -14.05 -12.14 -4.65
C TRP A 40 -12.98 -11.04 -4.76
N GLN A 41 -12.99 -10.01 -3.90
CA GLN A 41 -11.98 -8.96 -3.89
C GLN A 41 -10.61 -9.51 -3.52
N GLN A 42 -10.56 -10.44 -2.55
CA GLN A 42 -9.32 -11.12 -2.16
C GLN A 42 -8.77 -11.96 -3.33
N GLU A 43 -9.63 -12.70 -4.02
CA GLU A 43 -9.21 -13.48 -5.20
C GLU A 43 -8.65 -12.59 -6.32
N GLU A 44 -9.29 -11.45 -6.61
CA GLU A 44 -8.78 -10.51 -7.61
C GLU A 44 -7.43 -9.93 -7.19
N LEU A 45 -7.29 -9.54 -5.91
CA LEU A 45 -6.05 -8.98 -5.37
C LEU A 45 -4.90 -9.98 -5.42
N VAL A 46 -5.12 -11.23 -4.99
CA VAL A 46 -4.11 -12.29 -5.04
C VAL A 46 -3.63 -12.53 -6.48
N SER A 47 -4.56 -12.51 -7.45
CA SER A 47 -4.21 -12.63 -8.86
C SER A 47 -3.36 -11.45 -9.35
N LEU A 48 -3.65 -10.22 -8.94
CA LEU A 48 -2.87 -9.04 -9.32
C LEU A 48 -1.49 -9.02 -8.67
N MET A 49 -1.38 -9.42 -7.40
CA MET A 49 -0.11 -9.60 -6.71
C MET A 49 0.77 -10.64 -7.42
N ALA A 50 0.20 -11.77 -7.83
CA ALA A 50 0.92 -12.81 -8.58
C ALA A 50 1.46 -12.28 -9.91
N GLU A 51 0.65 -11.54 -10.68
CA GLU A 51 1.08 -10.92 -11.94
C GLU A 51 2.19 -9.87 -11.73
N SER A 52 2.07 -9.06 -10.68
CA SER A 52 3.11 -8.11 -10.29
C SER A 52 4.42 -8.82 -9.99
N ARG A 53 4.39 -9.90 -9.21
CA ARG A 53 5.59 -10.70 -8.89
C ARG A 53 6.20 -11.34 -10.14
N GLN A 54 5.36 -11.89 -11.03
CA GLN A 54 5.84 -12.42 -12.30
C GLN A 54 6.55 -11.35 -13.14
N THR A 55 6.03 -10.12 -13.17
CA THR A 55 6.64 -9.00 -13.90
C THR A 55 7.98 -8.58 -13.31
N VAL A 56 8.15 -8.68 -11.98
CA VAL A 56 9.44 -8.42 -11.33
C VAL A 56 10.49 -9.45 -11.79
N SER A 57 10.12 -10.73 -11.84
CA SER A 57 11.04 -11.80 -12.26
C SER A 57 11.29 -11.81 -13.77
N GLU A 58 10.24 -11.58 -14.57
CA GLU A 58 10.28 -11.61 -16.02
C GLU A 58 9.54 -10.39 -16.59
N PRO A 59 10.26 -9.26 -16.78
CA PRO A 59 9.66 -8.06 -17.32
C PRO A 59 9.05 -8.28 -18.70
N SER A 60 7.81 -7.82 -18.90
CA SER A 60 7.15 -7.91 -20.19
C SER A 60 7.90 -7.12 -21.26
N SER A 61 8.12 -7.74 -22.42
CA SER A 61 8.69 -7.10 -23.61
C SER A 61 7.63 -6.48 -24.53
N GLY A 62 6.35 -6.58 -24.17
CA GLY A 62 5.22 -6.03 -24.90
C GLY A 62 5.05 -4.51 -24.71
N PRO A 63 4.13 -3.88 -25.45
CA PRO A 63 3.76 -2.50 -25.19
C PRO A 63 3.17 -2.36 -23.79
N ALA A 64 3.44 -1.23 -23.13
CA ALA A 64 2.87 -0.94 -21.83
C ALA A 64 1.33 -0.98 -21.90
N PRO A 65 0.64 -1.67 -20.97
CA PRO A 65 -0.81 -1.80 -21.00
C PRO A 65 -1.54 -0.49 -20.67
N PHE A 66 -0.83 0.48 -20.09
CA PHE A 66 -1.31 1.81 -19.74
C PHE A 66 -0.15 2.82 -19.78
N GLU A 67 -0.48 4.11 -19.80
CA GLU A 67 0.47 5.20 -19.67
C GLU A 67 0.47 5.76 -18.24
N LEU A 68 1.64 6.08 -17.71
CA LEU A 68 1.81 6.76 -16.42
C LEU A 68 2.25 8.20 -16.66
N GLY A 69 1.56 9.15 -16.03
CA GLY A 69 1.83 10.58 -16.20
C GLY A 69 1.24 11.44 -15.10
N GLY A 70 1.14 12.75 -15.34
CA GLY A 70 0.52 13.67 -14.38
C GLY A 70 1.24 13.75 -13.02
N PHE A 71 2.57 13.55 -13.03
CA PHE A 71 3.35 13.48 -11.80
C PHE A 71 3.38 14.81 -11.06
N ALA A 72 3.15 14.76 -9.75
CA ALA A 72 3.46 15.85 -8.83
C ALA A 72 4.17 15.25 -7.61
N SER A 73 5.27 15.89 -7.17
CA SER A 73 6.08 15.38 -6.07
C SER A 73 6.46 16.46 -5.06
N GLN A 74 6.55 16.06 -3.80
CA GLN A 74 7.04 16.90 -2.71
C GLN A 74 7.80 16.05 -1.69
N LEU A 75 8.96 16.54 -1.23
CA LEU A 75 9.65 15.95 -0.08
C LEU A 75 9.17 16.63 1.22
N GLY A 76 8.70 15.82 2.15
CA GLY A 76 8.32 16.25 3.49
C GLY A 76 9.52 16.47 4.41
N PRO A 77 9.35 17.23 5.51
CA PRO A 77 10.40 17.45 6.49
C PRO A 77 10.76 16.19 7.31
N ASP A 78 9.89 15.18 7.27
CA ASP A 78 10.05 13.85 7.85
C ASP A 78 10.92 12.91 6.98
N GLY A 79 11.31 13.34 5.78
CA GLY A 79 12.07 12.55 4.83
C GLY A 79 11.19 11.67 3.92
N ASN A 80 9.86 11.77 4.02
CA ASN A 80 8.95 11.05 3.13
C ASN A 80 8.70 11.84 1.83
N ALA A 81 8.67 11.14 0.71
CA ALA A 81 8.22 11.66 -0.57
C ALA A 81 6.71 11.44 -0.73
N TYR A 82 6.00 12.51 -1.07
CA TYR A 82 4.59 12.54 -1.42
C TYR A 82 4.51 12.59 -2.94
N MET A 83 3.93 11.57 -3.55
CA MET A 83 3.94 11.38 -5.00
C MET A 83 2.51 11.21 -5.49
N ALA A 84 2.06 12.08 -6.38
CA ALA A 84 0.81 11.92 -7.12
C ALA A 84 1.10 11.51 -8.57
N TYR A 85 0.23 10.69 -9.14
CA TYR A 85 0.33 10.21 -10.51
C TYR A 85 -1.06 10.01 -11.13
N THR A 86 -1.09 9.87 -12.44
CA THR A 86 -2.29 9.52 -13.21
C THR A 86 -1.97 8.38 -14.15
N LEU A 87 -2.76 7.31 -14.05
CA LEU A 87 -2.81 6.23 -15.01
C LEU A 87 -3.79 6.59 -16.12
N THR A 88 -3.37 6.41 -17.37
CA THR A 88 -4.22 6.55 -18.55
C THR A 88 -4.30 5.21 -19.26
N ILE A 89 -5.50 4.68 -19.36
CA ILE A 89 -5.77 3.35 -19.93
C ILE A 89 -6.57 3.52 -21.21
N ASP A 90 -6.18 2.79 -22.26
CA ASP A 90 -6.96 2.69 -23.48
C ASP A 90 -8.30 2.00 -23.17
N PRO A 91 -9.45 2.60 -23.48
CA PRO A 91 -10.76 2.07 -23.10
C PRO A 91 -11.07 0.71 -23.78
N SER A 92 -10.33 0.32 -24.84
CA SER A 92 -10.44 -1.00 -25.44
C SER A 92 -9.83 -2.13 -24.58
N LYS A 93 -9.08 -1.80 -23.53
CA LYS A 93 -8.42 -2.77 -22.63
C LYS A 93 -9.27 -3.15 -21.42
N ILE A 94 -10.26 -2.32 -21.06
CA ILE A 94 -11.14 -2.52 -19.91
C ILE A 94 -12.58 -2.43 -20.37
N SER A 95 -13.29 -3.56 -20.33
CA SER A 95 -14.72 -3.64 -20.65
C SER A 95 -15.64 -3.56 -19.44
N THR A 96 -15.10 -3.72 -18.23
CA THR A 96 -15.85 -3.76 -16.97
C THR A 96 -16.02 -2.35 -16.39
N PRO A 97 -17.13 -2.07 -15.67
CA PRO A 97 -17.37 -0.76 -15.05
C PRO A 97 -16.50 -0.51 -13.83
N THR A 98 -15.79 -1.53 -13.33
CA THR A 98 -14.87 -1.41 -12.19
C THR A 98 -13.52 -1.99 -12.59
N VAL A 99 -12.45 -1.37 -12.10
CA VAL A 99 -11.06 -1.78 -12.30
C VAL A 99 -10.48 -2.17 -10.94
N ALA A 100 -9.85 -3.35 -10.88
CA ALA A 100 -9.02 -3.74 -9.74
C ALA A 100 -7.57 -3.36 -10.02
N MET A 101 -6.92 -2.73 -9.06
CA MET A 101 -5.55 -2.25 -9.14
C MET A 101 -4.76 -2.72 -7.93
N TYR A 102 -3.54 -3.17 -8.17
CA TYR A 102 -2.52 -3.39 -7.15
C TYR A 102 -1.29 -2.56 -7.51
N PHE A 103 -0.71 -1.91 -6.52
CA PHE A 103 0.48 -1.08 -6.68
C PHE A 103 1.49 -1.42 -5.59
N SER A 104 2.75 -1.62 -5.99
CA SER A 104 3.85 -1.82 -5.05
C SER A 104 5.09 -1.03 -5.45
N LEU A 105 5.85 -0.61 -4.43
CA LEU A 105 7.19 -0.05 -4.56
C LEU A 105 8.21 -1.02 -3.98
N LEU A 106 9.16 -1.43 -4.82
CA LEU A 106 10.25 -2.31 -4.43
C LEU A 106 11.55 -1.54 -4.39
N ASP A 107 12.37 -1.84 -3.38
CA ASP A 107 13.77 -1.41 -3.36
C ASP A 107 14.53 -2.20 -4.45
N PRO A 108 15.37 -1.54 -5.28
CA PRO A 108 16.17 -2.22 -6.30
C PRO A 108 17.03 -3.37 -5.73
N ALA A 109 17.47 -3.29 -4.47
CA ALA A 109 18.20 -4.35 -3.81
C ALA A 109 17.33 -5.60 -3.57
N THR A 110 16.05 -5.42 -3.27
CA THR A 110 15.09 -6.53 -3.11
C THR A 110 14.90 -7.27 -4.44
N ILE A 111 14.83 -6.54 -5.55
CA ILE A 111 14.70 -7.11 -6.90
C ILE A 111 15.97 -7.88 -7.28
N ALA A 112 17.15 -7.30 -7.04
CA ALA A 112 18.43 -7.97 -7.32
C ALA A 112 18.63 -9.27 -6.51
N ALA A 113 18.08 -9.33 -5.29
CA ALA A 113 18.13 -10.53 -4.46
C ALA A 113 17.32 -11.70 -5.05
N LEU A 114 16.20 -11.42 -5.72
CA LEU A 114 15.40 -12.46 -6.40
C LEU A 114 16.20 -13.18 -7.48
N SER A 115 16.86 -12.43 -8.36
CA SER A 115 17.65 -13.01 -9.46
C SER A 115 18.83 -13.85 -8.96
N THR A 116 19.29 -13.59 -7.73
CA THR A 116 20.38 -14.36 -7.11
C THR A 116 19.87 -15.65 -6.50
N ALA A 117 18.69 -15.64 -5.87
CA ALA A 117 18.11 -16.83 -5.25
C ALA A 117 17.65 -17.89 -6.26
N GLU A 118 17.27 -17.52 -7.49
CA GLU A 118 17.01 -18.51 -8.55
C GLU A 118 18.25 -19.34 -8.93
N ASN A 119 19.46 -18.86 -8.60
CA ASN A 119 20.72 -19.55 -8.86
C ASN A 119 21.24 -20.37 -7.66
N GLU A 120 20.63 -20.22 -6.49
CA GLU A 120 20.98 -20.98 -5.29
C GLU A 120 19.87 -22.00 -5.01
N ASP A 121 20.23 -23.26 -4.74
CA ASP A 121 19.32 -24.37 -4.41
C ASP A 121 18.69 -24.17 -3.01
N SER A 122 18.14 -22.98 -2.76
CA SER A 122 17.47 -22.58 -1.53
C SER A 122 16.00 -22.94 -1.65
N ASP A 123 15.54 -23.83 -0.76
CA ASP A 123 14.12 -24.25 -0.68
C ASP A 123 13.17 -23.10 -0.27
N GLU A 124 13.72 -21.93 0.12
CA GLU A 124 12.96 -20.75 0.52
C GLU A 124 13.13 -19.65 -0.53
N ALA A 125 12.08 -19.41 -1.30
CA ALA A 125 12.03 -18.30 -2.25
C ALA A 125 12.08 -16.98 -1.45
N PRO A 126 12.99 -16.05 -1.77
CA PRO A 126 13.05 -14.76 -1.10
C PRO A 126 11.72 -14.02 -1.17
N GLU A 127 11.24 -13.54 -0.03
CA GLU A 127 10.01 -12.75 0.04
C GLU A 127 10.21 -11.36 -0.61
N LEU A 128 9.36 -11.04 -1.57
CA LEU A 128 9.21 -9.68 -2.08
C LEU A 128 8.45 -8.83 -1.07
N LEU A 129 9.19 -8.12 -0.21
CA LEU A 129 8.63 -7.18 0.76
C LEU A 129 8.66 -5.76 0.18
N PRO A 130 7.50 -5.19 -0.19
CA PRO A 130 7.44 -3.83 -0.70
C PRO A 130 7.62 -2.79 0.40
N VAL A 131 8.22 -1.67 0.03
CA VAL A 131 8.34 -0.47 0.90
C VAL A 131 6.99 0.22 1.03
N PHE A 132 6.16 0.09 0.00
CA PHE A 132 4.79 0.58 -0.04
C PHE A 132 3.97 -0.39 -0.88
N GLU A 133 2.79 -0.74 -0.41
CA GLU A 133 1.78 -1.49 -1.16
C GLU A 133 0.43 -0.84 -0.98
N ASP A 134 -0.39 -0.89 -2.04
CA ASP A 134 -1.75 -0.42 -2.02
C ASP A 134 -2.60 -1.21 -3.02
N TYR A 135 -3.90 -1.24 -2.77
CA TYR A 135 -4.86 -1.86 -3.67
C TYR A 135 -6.16 -1.05 -3.70
N ASP A 136 -6.83 -1.09 -4.85
CA ASP A 136 -8.00 -0.26 -5.11
C ASP A 136 -8.96 -0.96 -6.06
N PHE A 137 -10.26 -0.78 -5.80
CA PHE A 137 -11.34 -1.05 -6.74
C PHE A 137 -11.93 0.29 -7.18
N VAL A 138 -11.83 0.59 -8.48
CA VAL A 138 -12.12 1.92 -9.02
C VAL A 138 -13.25 1.81 -10.03
N ASP A 139 -14.36 2.50 -9.77
CA ASP A 139 -15.42 2.64 -10.75
C ASP A 139 -14.95 3.55 -11.90
N VAL A 140 -15.13 3.07 -13.13
CA VAL A 140 -14.72 3.71 -14.36
C VAL A 140 -15.87 3.72 -15.37
N VAL A 141 -15.86 4.71 -16.25
CA VAL A 141 -16.77 4.71 -17.39
C VAL A 141 -16.24 3.71 -18.41
N SER A 142 -16.91 2.56 -18.54
CA SER A 142 -16.57 1.52 -19.52
C SER A 142 -17.31 1.72 -20.85
N GLY A 143 -16.76 1.16 -21.93
CA GLY A 143 -17.39 1.16 -23.25
C GLY A 143 -17.41 2.50 -24.00
N GLY A 144 -16.75 3.54 -23.45
CA GLY A 144 -16.55 4.83 -24.11
C GLY A 144 -15.38 4.84 -25.10
N THR A 145 -15.21 5.94 -25.83
CA THR A 145 -14.05 6.18 -26.70
C THR A 145 -12.95 7.02 -26.04
N GLU A 146 -13.24 7.58 -24.86
CA GLU A 146 -12.31 8.42 -24.12
C GLU A 146 -11.36 7.57 -23.26
N PRO A 147 -10.09 7.99 -23.09
CA PRO A 147 -9.17 7.33 -22.18
C PRO A 147 -9.68 7.29 -20.75
N ILE A 148 -9.58 6.13 -20.11
CA ILE A 148 -9.86 5.98 -18.68
C ILE A 148 -8.70 6.61 -17.91
N ARG A 149 -9.00 7.51 -16.97
CA ARG A 149 -8.00 8.22 -16.16
C ARG A 149 -8.21 7.94 -14.69
N ILE A 150 -7.19 7.40 -14.04
CA ILE A 150 -7.19 7.09 -12.61
C ILE A 150 -6.07 7.88 -11.96
N SER A 151 -6.41 8.89 -11.15
CA SER A 151 -5.43 9.68 -10.39
C SER A 151 -5.30 9.14 -8.97
N ARG A 152 -4.06 9.01 -8.51
CA ARG A 152 -3.70 8.44 -7.20
C ARG A 152 -2.51 9.16 -6.60
N ALA A 153 -2.29 8.93 -5.33
CA ALA A 153 -1.11 9.40 -4.63
C ALA A 153 -0.67 8.39 -3.58
N PHE A 154 0.63 8.34 -3.33
CA PHE A 154 1.23 7.52 -2.29
C PHE A 154 2.27 8.33 -1.49
N ILE A 155 2.65 7.77 -0.35
CA ILE A 155 3.70 8.31 0.50
C ILE A 155 4.68 7.18 0.78
N ALA A 156 5.97 7.43 0.55
CA ALA A 156 7.05 6.49 0.84
C ALA A 156 8.26 7.26 1.39
N PRO A 157 9.20 6.60 2.09
CA PRO A 157 10.49 7.21 2.39
C PRO A 157 11.16 7.75 1.12
N GLY A 158 11.92 8.84 1.23
CA GLY A 158 12.68 9.36 0.10
C GLY A 158 13.76 8.37 -0.34
N GLY A 159 13.79 8.01 -1.63
CA GLY A 159 14.71 7.03 -2.19
C GLY A 159 14.47 6.74 -3.66
N GLU A 160 15.24 5.80 -4.21
CA GLU A 160 15.03 5.23 -5.53
C GLU A 160 14.29 3.90 -5.40
N TYR A 161 13.21 3.74 -6.13
CA TYR A 161 12.35 2.54 -6.10
C TYR A 161 11.92 2.17 -7.51
N GLU A 162 11.61 0.90 -7.71
CA GLU A 162 10.89 0.44 -8.89
C GLU A 162 9.41 0.26 -8.55
N ALA A 163 8.55 0.81 -9.40
CA ALA A 163 7.11 0.80 -9.24
C ALA A 163 6.49 -0.30 -10.12
N PHE A 164 5.72 -1.19 -9.49
CA PHE A 164 4.96 -2.24 -10.18
C PHE A 164 3.48 -2.00 -9.97
N ILE A 165 2.76 -1.82 -11.07
CA ILE A 165 1.31 -1.58 -11.07
C ILE A 165 0.67 -2.66 -11.93
N ALA A 166 -0.19 -3.46 -11.31
CA ALA A 166 -1.01 -4.46 -11.99
C ALA A 166 -2.47 -3.97 -12.01
N ILE A 167 -3.11 -4.08 -13.18
CA ILE A 167 -4.47 -3.57 -13.40
C ILE A 167 -5.25 -4.59 -14.20
N ARG A 168 -6.51 -4.82 -13.82
CA ARG A 168 -7.46 -5.61 -14.61
C ARG A 168 -8.87 -5.04 -14.52
N GLY A 169 -9.72 -5.46 -15.45
CA GLY A 169 -11.16 -5.32 -15.26
C GLY A 169 -11.62 -6.18 -14.08
N SER A 170 -12.38 -5.60 -13.16
CA SER A 170 -12.97 -6.33 -12.05
C SER A 170 -14.25 -7.02 -12.51
N ASN A 171 -14.41 -8.28 -12.14
CA ASN A 171 -15.63 -9.04 -12.42
C ASN A 171 -16.73 -8.74 -11.38
N GLY A 172 -16.36 -8.09 -10.27
CA GLY A 172 -17.25 -7.87 -9.14
C GLY A 172 -17.64 -9.17 -8.44
N GLY A 173 -18.36 -9.03 -7.32
CA GLY A 173 -19.11 -10.13 -6.73
C GLY A 173 -20.38 -10.35 -7.53
N GLU A 174 -20.29 -10.90 -8.74
CA GLU A 174 -21.47 -11.45 -9.41
C GLU A 174 -21.99 -12.59 -8.53
N GLU A 175 -22.96 -12.29 -7.66
CA GLU A 175 -23.82 -13.31 -7.09
C GLU A 175 -24.42 -14.05 -8.28
N VAL A 176 -23.94 -15.27 -8.51
CA VAL A 176 -24.67 -16.22 -9.33
C VAL A 176 -25.98 -16.43 -8.59
N GLU A 177 -27.01 -15.64 -8.94
CA GLU A 177 -28.39 -15.98 -8.62
C GLU A 177 -28.56 -17.39 -9.17
N ASP A 178 -28.54 -18.38 -8.28
CA ASP A 178 -28.85 -19.76 -8.59
C ASP A 178 -30.28 -19.73 -9.11
N ASP A 179 -30.41 -19.63 -10.44
CA ASP A 179 -31.67 -19.61 -11.17
C ASP A 179 -32.48 -20.78 -10.63
N ALA A 180 -33.43 -20.47 -9.74
CA ALA A 180 -34.27 -21.45 -9.10
C ALA A 180 -34.98 -22.22 -10.21
N VAL A 181 -34.51 -23.45 -10.43
CA VAL A 181 -35.07 -24.37 -11.41
C VAL A 181 -36.57 -24.49 -11.11
N PRO A 182 -37.46 -24.19 -12.07
CA PRO A 182 -38.90 -24.14 -11.85
C PRO A 182 -39.53 -25.49 -11.49
#